data_AF-A0A3N0V7V6-F1
#
_entry.id   AF-A0A3N0V7V6-F1
#
_cell.length_a   1.000
_cell.length_b   1.000
_cell.length_c   1.000
_cell.angle_alpha   90.00
_cell.angle_beta   90.00
_cell.angle_gamma   90.00
#
_symmetry.space_group_name_H-M   'P 1'
#
loop_
_entity.id
_entity.type
_entity.pdbx_description
1 polymer ?
#
loop_
_entity_poly.entity_id
_entity_poly.type
_entity_poly.pdbx_seq_one_letter_code
_entity_poly.pdbx_strand_id
1 'polypeptide(L)'
;MNHYRKLSFRTAPLAAAALLLAACGANPVKPEGADQVRAELTALQTNPDYASRAPVALQEAESAVRQAETPTADTAAGSQAVYVAERKVAIARAQAEKRLAEDQVRTLSDQRNAIRLDARTAEAEAAKSQAEQAIAIAQAQQQAALAARSEAEAAKAEAEELRRQMEDLQAKQTDRGLVMTLGDVLFATGKADLKAGSAERLNKLVAFLGKYPDRTVVIEGHTDSTGSEATNQRLSQQRAEAVRAYLLSQGVAANRVSAVGKGESLPVADNATAAGRQQNRRVEIVISNVLSR
;
A
#
# COMPACT_ATOMS: atom_id res chain seq x y z
N MET A 1 -33.06 -128.27 -83.80
CA MET A 1 -32.55 -128.17 -85.18
C MET A 1 -32.35 -126.72 -85.53
N ASN A 2 -31.18 -126.43 -86.10
CA ASN A 2 -30.91 -125.29 -87.00
C ASN A 2 -30.88 -123.87 -86.40
N HIS A 3 -29.96 -122.99 -86.78
CA HIS A 3 -28.81 -123.04 -87.69
C HIS A 3 -28.01 -121.71 -87.59
N TYR A 4 -26.68 -121.79 -87.75
CA TYR A 4 -25.74 -120.98 -88.57
C TYR A 4 -25.87 -119.43 -88.66
N ARG A 5 -24.81 -118.58 -88.74
CA ARG A 5 -23.32 -118.65 -88.83
C ARG A 5 -22.79 -117.17 -88.95
N LYS A 6 -21.48 -116.93 -88.68
CA LYS A 6 -20.61 -115.81 -89.18
C LYS A 6 -20.82 -114.39 -88.57
N LEU A 7 -19.86 -113.44 -88.42
CA LEU A 7 -18.40 -113.31 -88.67
C LEU A 7 -17.85 -112.00 -87.99
N SER A 8 -16.59 -112.02 -87.51
CA SER A 8 -15.47 -111.01 -87.59
C SER A 8 -15.67 -109.49 -87.46
N PHE A 9 -14.70 -108.63 -87.10
CA PHE A 9 -13.49 -108.54 -86.26
C PHE A 9 -12.90 -107.11 -86.49
N ARG A 10 -12.45 -106.40 -85.43
CA ARG A 10 -11.52 -105.22 -85.38
C ARG A 10 -11.99 -103.89 -86.05
N THR A 11 -11.86 -102.69 -85.47
CA THR A 11 -10.69 -102.01 -84.87
C THR A 11 -11.07 -100.79 -83.97
N ALA A 12 -10.40 -100.69 -82.80
CA ALA A 12 -9.80 -99.47 -82.18
C ALA A 12 -10.72 -98.30 -81.70
N PRO A 13 -10.20 -97.32 -80.93
CA PRO A 13 -10.45 -97.22 -79.48
C PRO A 13 -11.01 -95.85 -79.04
N LEU A 14 -11.70 -95.79 -77.90
CA LEU A 14 -11.82 -94.57 -77.10
C LEU A 14 -12.12 -94.96 -75.66
N ALA A 15 -11.05 -95.04 -74.86
CA ALA A 15 -11.14 -95.06 -73.42
C ALA A 15 -11.69 -93.69 -72.98
N ALA A 16 -13.00 -93.63 -72.74
CA ALA A 16 -13.60 -92.53 -71.99
C ALA A 16 -13.17 -92.71 -70.53
N ALA A 17 -11.99 -92.19 -70.19
CA ALA A 17 -11.61 -91.95 -68.80
C ALA A 17 -12.54 -90.86 -68.26
N ALA A 18 -13.63 -91.28 -67.62
CA ALA A 18 -14.42 -90.43 -66.75
C ALA A 18 -13.53 -90.05 -65.57
N LEU A 19 -12.82 -88.93 -65.70
CA LEU A 19 -12.24 -88.19 -64.59
C LEU A 19 -13.40 -87.75 -63.70
N LEU A 20 -13.71 -88.55 -62.68
CA LEU A 20 -14.36 -88.09 -61.48
C LEU A 20 -13.40 -87.09 -60.83
N LEU A 21 -13.50 -85.82 -61.27
CA LEU A 21 -13.08 -84.70 -60.45
C LEU A 21 -13.97 -84.78 -59.20
N ALA A 22 -13.45 -85.42 -58.15
CA ALA A 22 -13.85 -85.11 -56.80
C ALA A 22 -13.45 -83.64 -56.60
N ALA A 23 -14.33 -82.74 -57.02
CA ALA A 23 -14.32 -81.39 -56.52
C ALA A 23 -14.51 -81.55 -55.02
N CYS A 24 -13.43 -81.39 -54.26
CA CYS A 24 -13.51 -81.05 -52.85
C CYS A 24 -14.19 -79.68 -52.77
N GLY A 25 -15.51 -79.66 -52.99
CA GLY A 25 -16.35 -78.53 -52.62
C GLY A 25 -16.40 -78.54 -51.11
N ALA A 26 -15.37 -77.99 -50.47
CA ALA A 26 -15.48 -77.60 -49.08
C ALA A 26 -16.65 -76.63 -49.02
N ASN A 27 -17.70 -77.00 -48.28
CA ASN A 27 -18.83 -76.09 -48.08
C ASN A 27 -18.28 -74.82 -47.44
N PRO A 28 -18.64 -73.62 -47.95
CA PRO A 28 -18.15 -72.39 -47.39
C PRO A 28 -18.62 -72.30 -45.93
N VAL A 29 -17.66 -72.23 -45.02
CA VAL A 29 -17.89 -72.13 -43.58
C VAL A 29 -17.42 -70.77 -43.10
N LYS A 30 -18.06 -70.26 -42.05
CA LYS A 30 -17.63 -69.04 -41.38
C LYS A 30 -16.21 -69.25 -40.83
N PRO A 31 -15.27 -68.33 -41.09
CA PRO A 31 -13.93 -68.40 -40.53
C PRO A 31 -13.94 -68.48 -38.99
N GLU A 32 -13.10 -69.35 -38.43
CA GLU A 32 -12.90 -69.45 -36.98
C GLU A 32 -12.38 -68.11 -36.43
N GLY A 33 -12.92 -67.68 -35.28
CA GLY A 33 -12.58 -66.39 -34.67
C GLY A 33 -13.41 -65.19 -35.16
N ALA A 34 -14.14 -65.28 -36.28
CA ALA A 34 -14.94 -64.16 -36.79
C ALA A 34 -16.00 -63.63 -35.78
N ASP A 35 -16.63 -64.52 -34.99
CA ASP A 35 -17.54 -64.14 -33.91
C ASP A 35 -16.85 -63.38 -32.77
N GLN A 36 -15.62 -63.78 -32.44
CA GLN A 36 -14.85 -63.12 -31.40
C GLN A 36 -14.47 -61.69 -31.80
N VAL A 37 -13.94 -61.51 -33.02
CA VAL A 37 -13.56 -60.17 -33.50
C VAL A 37 -14.78 -59.25 -33.64
N ARG A 38 -15.95 -59.80 -34.01
CA ARG A 38 -17.23 -59.08 -33.98
C ARG A 38 -17.57 -58.61 -32.57
N ALA A 39 -17.48 -59.49 -31.58
CA ALA A 39 -17.75 -59.13 -30.19
C ALA A 39 -16.79 -58.04 -29.68
N GLU A 40 -15.51 -58.10 -30.03
CA GLU A 40 -14.52 -57.07 -29.69
C GLU A 40 -14.84 -55.71 -30.32
N LEU A 41 -15.24 -55.69 -31.60
CA LEU A 41 -15.67 -54.48 -32.26
C LEU A 41 -16.94 -53.89 -31.63
N THR A 42 -17.94 -54.74 -31.31
CA THR A 42 -19.17 -54.30 -30.64
C THR A 42 -18.87 -53.73 -29.26
N ALA A 43 -17.97 -54.34 -28.48
CA ALA A 43 -17.54 -53.80 -27.19
C ALA A 43 -16.90 -52.42 -27.34
N LEU A 44 -16.09 -52.21 -28.39
CA LEU A 44 -15.48 -50.92 -28.69
C LEU A 44 -16.51 -49.87 -29.13
N GLN A 45 -17.48 -50.23 -29.96
CA GLN A 45 -18.54 -49.35 -30.47
C GLN A 45 -19.58 -48.97 -29.39
N THR A 46 -19.77 -49.82 -28.39
CA THR A 46 -20.74 -49.58 -27.30
C THR A 46 -20.10 -48.87 -26.11
N ASN A 47 -18.77 -48.79 -26.04
CA ASN A 47 -18.09 -48.07 -24.98
C ASN A 47 -18.16 -46.54 -25.22
N PRO A 48 -18.77 -45.76 -24.31
CA PRO A 48 -18.91 -44.30 -24.46
C PRO A 48 -17.56 -43.57 -24.50
N ASP A 49 -16.50 -44.16 -23.95
CA ASP A 49 -15.16 -43.60 -24.00
C ASP A 49 -14.47 -43.81 -25.36
N TYR A 50 -14.97 -44.70 -26.22
CA TYR A 50 -14.28 -45.04 -27.46
C TYR A 50 -15.12 -44.82 -28.72
N ALA A 51 -16.44 -44.98 -28.64
CA ALA A 51 -17.37 -45.01 -29.78
C ALA A 51 -17.26 -43.81 -30.73
N SER A 52 -16.98 -42.61 -30.21
CA SER A 52 -16.88 -41.37 -30.98
C SER A 52 -15.44 -40.92 -31.26
N ARG A 53 -14.45 -41.57 -30.64
CA ARG A 53 -13.07 -41.08 -30.61
C ARG A 53 -12.21 -41.58 -31.76
N ALA A 54 -12.59 -42.63 -32.49
CA ALA A 54 -11.85 -43.09 -33.67
C ALA A 54 -12.77 -43.47 -34.84
N PRO A 55 -13.62 -42.56 -35.34
CA PRO A 55 -14.67 -42.89 -36.30
C PRO A 55 -14.15 -43.53 -37.59
N VAL A 56 -13.00 -43.06 -38.10
CA VAL A 56 -12.38 -43.62 -39.32
C VAL A 56 -11.88 -45.05 -39.08
N ALA A 57 -11.10 -45.28 -38.01
CA ALA A 57 -10.58 -46.60 -37.73
C ALA A 57 -11.68 -47.59 -37.31
N LEU A 58 -12.75 -47.14 -36.64
CA LEU A 58 -13.93 -47.95 -36.34
C LEU A 58 -14.66 -48.39 -37.60
N GLN A 59 -14.83 -47.48 -38.57
CA GLN A 59 -15.42 -47.81 -39.87
C GLN A 59 -14.55 -48.82 -40.65
N GLU A 60 -13.23 -48.64 -40.62
CA GLU A 60 -12.30 -49.57 -41.26
C GLU A 60 -12.32 -50.96 -40.58
N ALA A 61 -12.38 -51.01 -39.25
CA ALA A 61 -12.52 -52.24 -38.48
C ALA A 61 -13.85 -52.95 -38.79
N GLU A 62 -14.96 -52.21 -38.82
CA GLU A 62 -16.28 -52.72 -39.21
C GLU A 62 -16.27 -53.32 -40.62
N SER A 63 -15.63 -52.66 -41.59
CA SER A 63 -15.49 -53.22 -42.94
C SER A 63 -14.71 -54.53 -42.97
N ALA A 64 -13.64 -54.65 -42.18
CA ALA A 64 -12.82 -55.86 -42.11
C ALA A 64 -13.50 -56.99 -41.34
N VAL A 65 -14.23 -56.70 -40.26
CA VAL A 65 -15.04 -57.70 -39.54
C VAL A 65 -16.14 -58.26 -40.44
N ARG A 66 -16.85 -57.40 -41.18
CA ARG A 66 -17.84 -57.87 -42.17
C ARG A 66 -17.22 -58.78 -43.22
N GLN A 67 -16.00 -58.48 -43.68
CA GLN A 67 -15.28 -59.35 -44.61
C GLN A 67 -14.88 -60.68 -43.96
N ALA A 68 -14.40 -60.66 -42.72
CA ALA A 68 -14.03 -61.85 -41.96
C ALA A 68 -15.21 -62.78 -41.65
N GLU A 69 -16.44 -62.26 -41.60
CA GLU A 69 -17.66 -63.05 -41.39
C GLU A 69 -18.18 -63.75 -42.65
N THR A 70 -17.66 -63.40 -43.84
CA THR A 70 -18.11 -64.01 -45.09
C THR A 70 -17.70 -65.49 -45.14
N PRO A 71 -18.65 -66.44 -45.32
CA PRO A 71 -18.32 -67.85 -45.44
C PRO A 71 -17.44 -68.12 -46.66
N THR A 72 -16.38 -68.92 -46.50
CA THR A 72 -15.43 -69.24 -47.56
C THR A 72 -15.04 -70.71 -47.53
N ALA A 73 -14.76 -71.27 -48.72
CA ALA A 73 -14.21 -72.61 -48.87
C ALA A 73 -12.66 -72.63 -48.71
N ASP A 74 -12.01 -71.45 -48.83
CA ASP A 74 -10.58 -71.28 -48.62
C ASP A 74 -10.30 -70.85 -47.16
N THR A 75 -9.85 -71.81 -46.36
CA THR A 75 -9.56 -71.64 -44.93
C THR A 75 -8.39 -70.68 -44.68
N ALA A 76 -7.41 -70.59 -45.60
CA ALA A 76 -6.27 -69.70 -45.46
C ALA A 76 -6.69 -68.24 -45.68
N ALA A 77 -7.51 -68.00 -46.72
CA ALA A 77 -8.09 -66.68 -46.97
C ALA A 77 -9.01 -66.23 -45.82
N GLY A 78 -9.81 -67.15 -45.27
CA GLY A 78 -10.66 -66.88 -44.10
C GLY A 78 -9.85 -66.48 -42.86
N SER A 79 -8.80 -67.25 -42.55
CA SER A 79 -7.90 -66.96 -41.42
C SER A 79 -7.18 -65.61 -41.59
N GLN A 80 -6.74 -65.29 -42.81
CA GLN A 80 -6.13 -64.00 -43.11
C GLN A 80 -7.11 -62.82 -42.94
N ALA A 81 -8.38 -62.98 -43.34
CA ALA A 81 -9.40 -61.95 -43.16
C ALA A 81 -9.68 -61.67 -41.67
N VAL A 82 -9.76 -62.72 -40.85
CA VAL A 82 -9.89 -62.61 -39.38
C VAL A 82 -8.69 -61.87 -38.79
N TYR A 83 -7.46 -62.24 -39.16
CA TYR A 83 -6.25 -61.54 -38.71
C TYR A 83 -6.26 -60.04 -39.06
N VAL A 84 -6.65 -59.69 -40.29
CA VAL A 84 -6.75 -58.27 -40.69
C VAL A 84 -7.82 -57.56 -39.86
N ALA A 85 -8.96 -58.19 -39.62
CA ALA A 85 -10.02 -57.63 -38.79
C ALA A 85 -9.54 -57.37 -37.35
N GLU A 86 -8.87 -58.34 -36.71
CA GLU A 86 -8.26 -58.19 -35.38
C GLU A 86 -7.30 -57.01 -35.33
N ARG A 87 -6.40 -56.90 -36.32
CA ARG A 87 -5.44 -55.79 -36.40
C ARG A 87 -6.14 -54.44 -36.54
N LYS A 88 -7.22 -54.36 -37.32
CA LYS A 88 -7.97 -53.11 -37.47
C LYS A 88 -8.76 -52.74 -36.20
N VAL A 89 -9.37 -53.71 -35.52
CA VAL A 89 -10.02 -53.49 -34.22
C VAL A 89 -9.01 -53.01 -33.18
N ALA A 90 -7.82 -53.61 -33.13
CA ALA A 90 -6.74 -53.18 -32.24
C ALA A 90 -6.26 -51.75 -32.55
N ILE A 91 -6.12 -51.38 -33.83
CA ILE A 91 -5.77 -50.01 -34.24
C ILE A 91 -6.87 -49.02 -33.84
N ALA A 92 -8.14 -49.36 -34.07
CA ALA A 92 -9.26 -48.51 -33.70
C ALA A 92 -9.29 -48.25 -32.18
N ARG A 93 -9.06 -49.29 -31.38
CA ARG A 93 -8.94 -49.18 -29.93
C ARG A 93 -7.77 -48.29 -29.51
N ALA A 94 -6.57 -48.54 -30.02
CA ALA A 94 -5.39 -47.76 -29.67
C ALA A 94 -5.54 -46.27 -30.05
N GLN A 95 -6.18 -45.97 -31.19
CA GLN A 95 -6.48 -44.59 -31.56
C GLN A 95 -7.53 -43.95 -30.65
N ALA A 96 -8.57 -44.70 -30.26
CA ALA A 96 -9.59 -44.19 -29.35
C ALA A 96 -9.01 -43.91 -27.95
N GLU A 97 -8.19 -44.81 -27.42
CA GLU A 97 -7.47 -44.64 -26.15
C GLU A 97 -6.52 -43.43 -26.20
N LYS A 98 -5.79 -43.25 -27.31
CA LYS A 98 -4.95 -42.07 -27.53
C LYS A 98 -5.76 -40.78 -27.47
N ARG A 99 -6.88 -40.69 -28.20
CA ARG A 99 -7.70 -39.46 -28.21
C ARG A 99 -8.35 -39.20 -26.85
N LEU A 100 -8.73 -40.24 -26.12
CA LEU A 100 -9.22 -40.11 -24.75
C LEU A 100 -8.15 -39.48 -23.84
N ALA A 101 -6.90 -39.94 -23.93
CA ALA A 101 -5.80 -39.37 -23.17
C ALA A 101 -5.51 -37.91 -23.58
N GLU A 102 -5.58 -37.58 -24.88
CA GLU A 102 -5.45 -36.20 -25.37
C GLU A 102 -6.55 -35.28 -24.82
N ASP A 103 -7.80 -35.73 -24.78
CA ASP A 103 -8.93 -35.00 -24.19
C ASP A 103 -8.73 -34.73 -22.68
N GLN A 104 -8.22 -35.73 -21.95
CA GLN A 104 -7.90 -35.60 -20.53
C GLN A 104 -6.79 -34.57 -20.30
N VAL A 105 -5.70 -34.64 -21.08
CA VAL A 105 -4.60 -33.67 -21.01
C VAL A 105 -5.11 -32.26 -21.32
N ARG A 106 -5.98 -32.10 -22.32
CA ARG A 106 -6.60 -30.81 -22.66
C ARG A 106 -7.42 -30.27 -21.49
N THR A 107 -8.28 -31.09 -20.90
CA THR A 107 -9.12 -30.70 -19.76
C THR A 107 -8.28 -30.25 -18.56
N LEU A 108 -7.24 -31.02 -18.22
CA LEU A 108 -6.32 -30.68 -17.14
C LEU A 108 -5.52 -29.41 -17.45
N SER A 109 -5.13 -29.21 -18.71
CA SER A 109 -4.46 -28.00 -19.16
C SER A 109 -5.35 -26.77 -19.00
N ASP A 110 -6.63 -26.87 -19.36
CA ASP A 110 -7.60 -25.79 -19.23
C ASP A 110 -7.87 -25.45 -17.75
N GLN A 111 -8.03 -26.47 -16.90
CA GLN A 111 -8.16 -26.30 -15.45
C GLN A 111 -6.93 -25.62 -14.84
N ARG A 112 -5.72 -26.08 -15.19
CA ARG A 112 -4.47 -25.46 -14.73
C ARG A 112 -4.39 -24.00 -15.19
N ASN A 113 -4.76 -23.72 -16.43
CA ASN A 113 -4.74 -22.35 -16.97
C ASN A 113 -5.72 -21.44 -16.23
N ALA A 114 -6.92 -21.93 -15.90
CA ALA A 114 -7.89 -21.20 -15.08
C ALA A 114 -7.35 -20.89 -13.68
N ILE A 115 -6.82 -21.89 -12.97
CA ILE A 115 -6.22 -21.70 -11.64
C ILE A 115 -5.08 -20.69 -11.67
N ARG A 116 -4.22 -20.77 -12.69
CA ARG A 116 -3.11 -19.82 -12.85
C ARG A 116 -3.60 -18.40 -13.12
N LEU A 117 -4.67 -18.24 -13.91
CA LEU A 117 -5.26 -16.95 -14.18
C LEU A 117 -5.86 -16.35 -12.90
N ASP A 118 -6.61 -17.14 -12.13
CA ASP A 118 -7.21 -16.71 -10.87
C ASP A 118 -6.13 -16.27 -9.87
N ALA A 119 -5.05 -17.05 -9.73
CA ALA A 119 -3.92 -16.69 -8.88
C ALA A 119 -3.27 -15.37 -9.33
N ARG A 120 -3.08 -15.15 -10.64
CA ARG A 120 -2.52 -13.89 -11.18
C ARG A 120 -3.44 -12.71 -10.94
N THR A 121 -4.76 -12.90 -11.06
CA THR A 121 -5.74 -11.85 -10.77
C THR A 121 -5.71 -11.47 -9.30
N ALA A 122 -5.70 -12.46 -8.39
CA ALA A 122 -5.60 -12.20 -6.95
C ALA A 122 -4.28 -11.51 -6.56
N GLU A 123 -3.15 -11.92 -7.15
CA GLU A 123 -1.85 -11.25 -6.97
C GLU A 123 -1.91 -9.78 -7.43
N ALA A 124 -2.50 -9.51 -8.59
CA ALA A 124 -2.61 -8.16 -9.14
C ALA A 124 -3.54 -7.27 -8.29
N GLU A 125 -4.66 -7.80 -7.80
CA GLU A 125 -5.57 -7.09 -6.89
C GLU A 125 -4.90 -6.78 -5.55
N ALA A 126 -4.17 -7.74 -4.98
CA ALA A 126 -3.41 -7.54 -3.75
C ALA A 126 -2.33 -6.46 -3.94
N ALA A 127 -1.57 -6.52 -5.04
CA ALA A 127 -0.56 -5.51 -5.36
C ALA A 127 -1.16 -4.11 -5.55
N LYS A 128 -2.33 -4.02 -6.21
CA LYS A 128 -3.07 -2.76 -6.38
C LYS A 128 -3.51 -2.19 -5.02
N SER A 129 -4.09 -3.02 -4.16
CA SER A 129 -4.52 -2.60 -2.82
C SER A 129 -3.34 -2.13 -1.97
N GLN A 130 -2.20 -2.83 -2.01
CA GLN A 130 -0.98 -2.42 -1.31
C GLN A 130 -0.44 -1.07 -1.83
N ALA A 131 -0.46 -0.85 -3.15
CA ALA A 131 -0.04 0.41 -3.75
C ALA A 131 -0.96 1.57 -3.34
N GLU A 132 -2.28 1.37 -3.32
CA GLU A 132 -3.26 2.36 -2.86
C GLU A 132 -3.05 2.73 -1.38
N GLN A 133 -2.80 1.73 -0.52
CA GLN A 133 -2.47 1.96 0.89
C GLN A 133 -1.16 2.74 1.05
N ALA A 134 -0.12 2.41 0.29
CA ALA A 134 1.16 3.12 0.33
C ALA A 134 1.01 4.59 -0.10
N ILE A 135 0.21 4.85 -1.15
CA ILE A 135 -0.10 6.23 -1.59
C ILE A 135 -0.85 6.99 -0.50
N ALA A 136 -1.86 6.38 0.13
CA ALA A 136 -2.62 7.02 1.20
C ALA A 136 -1.73 7.37 2.41
N ILE A 137 -0.83 6.47 2.80
CA ILE A 137 0.14 6.71 3.88
C ILE A 137 1.09 7.86 3.51
N ALA A 138 1.63 7.85 2.28
CA ALA A 138 2.53 8.90 1.81
C ALA A 138 1.84 10.28 1.79
N GLN A 139 0.58 10.34 1.34
CA GLN A 139 -0.23 11.56 1.37
C GLN A 139 -0.48 12.05 2.80
N ALA A 140 -0.82 11.16 3.73
CA ALA A 140 -1.02 11.51 5.13
C ALA A 140 0.27 12.05 5.77
N GLN A 141 1.41 11.42 5.48
CA GLN A 141 2.73 11.89 5.94
C GLN A 141 3.08 13.26 5.35
N GLN A 142 2.81 13.49 4.06
CA GLN A 142 3.03 14.78 3.43
C GLN A 142 2.16 15.88 4.05
N GLN A 143 0.88 15.60 4.31
CA GLN A 143 -0.02 16.54 4.97
C GLN A 143 0.44 16.86 6.39
N ALA A 144 0.84 15.86 7.17
CA ALA A 144 1.38 16.06 8.51
C ALA A 144 2.67 16.90 8.49
N ALA A 145 3.58 16.66 7.53
CA ALA A 145 4.80 17.44 7.37
C ALA A 145 4.52 18.91 7.00
N LEU A 146 3.53 19.17 6.14
CA LEU A 146 3.10 20.53 5.79
C LEU A 146 2.48 21.25 6.99
N ALA A 147 1.63 20.56 7.76
CA ALA A 147 1.03 21.12 8.97
C ALA A 147 2.12 21.49 9.99
N ALA A 148 3.03 20.56 10.32
CA ALA A 148 4.14 20.81 11.23
C ALA A 148 5.05 21.96 10.76
N ARG A 149 5.28 22.07 9.45
CA ARG A 149 6.03 23.19 8.89
C ARG A 149 5.31 24.52 9.07
N SER A 150 4.00 24.56 8.80
CA SER A 150 3.20 25.78 8.96
C SER A 150 3.14 26.25 10.42
N GLU A 151 3.01 25.31 11.36
CA GLU A 151 3.06 25.60 12.80
C GLU A 151 4.44 26.13 13.21
N ALA A 152 5.51 25.51 12.72
CA ALA A 152 6.86 25.98 13.00
C ALA A 152 7.15 27.37 12.40
N GLU A 153 6.62 27.67 11.21
CA GLU A 153 6.72 29.00 10.60
C GLU A 153 5.92 30.04 11.38
N ALA A 154 4.71 29.70 11.83
CA ALA A 154 3.89 30.57 12.68
C ALA A 154 4.57 30.87 14.03
N ALA A 155 5.09 29.84 14.70
CA ALA A 155 5.81 29.99 15.97
C ALA A 155 7.09 30.84 15.82
N LYS A 156 7.81 30.70 14.70
CA LYS A 156 8.97 31.56 14.40
C LYS A 156 8.56 33.00 14.18
N ALA A 157 7.48 33.26 13.43
CA ALA A 157 6.98 34.60 13.19
C ALA A 157 6.53 35.28 14.50
N GLU A 158 5.84 34.55 15.38
CA GLU A 158 5.46 35.04 16.69
C GLU A 158 6.69 35.35 17.58
N ALA A 159 7.69 34.47 17.58
CA ALA A 159 8.92 34.68 18.33
C ALA A 159 9.72 35.90 17.81
N GLU A 160 9.76 36.09 16.50
CA GLU A 160 10.41 37.26 15.89
C GLU A 160 9.67 38.56 16.22
N GLU A 161 8.33 38.57 16.15
CA GLU A 161 7.53 39.72 16.55
C GLU A 161 7.74 40.04 18.03
N LEU A 162 7.72 39.05 18.91
CA LEU A 162 8.01 39.24 20.33
C LEU A 162 9.42 39.83 20.52
N ARG A 163 10.41 39.30 19.81
CA ARG A 163 11.78 39.82 19.88
C ARG A 163 11.88 41.28 19.43
N ARG A 164 11.25 41.65 18.31
CA ARG A 164 11.20 43.06 17.84
C ARG A 164 10.55 43.97 18.87
N GLN A 165 9.50 43.51 19.54
CA GLN A 165 8.84 44.27 20.60
C GLN A 165 9.71 44.42 21.85
N MET A 166 10.46 43.37 22.22
CA MET A 166 11.43 43.44 23.30
C MET A 166 12.54 44.45 23.00
N GLU A 167 13.03 44.46 21.76
CA GLU A 167 14.02 45.42 21.28
C GLU A 167 13.48 46.87 21.31
N ASP A 168 12.23 47.09 20.86
CA ASP A 168 11.61 48.43 20.90
C ASP A 168 11.39 48.95 22.33
N LEU A 169 11.02 48.07 23.27
CA LEU A 169 10.93 48.39 24.70
C LEU A 169 12.30 48.49 25.38
N GLN A 170 13.38 48.05 24.73
CA GLN A 170 14.70 47.84 25.33
C GLN A 170 14.62 46.98 26.62
N ALA A 171 13.69 46.02 26.62
CA ALA A 171 13.48 45.11 27.73
C ALA A 171 14.44 43.92 27.60
N LYS A 172 15.02 43.50 28.73
CA LYS A 172 15.88 42.32 28.81
C LYS A 172 15.10 41.18 29.43
N GLN A 173 15.27 39.97 28.90
CA GLN A 173 14.73 38.78 29.54
C GLN A 173 15.60 38.43 30.76
N THR A 174 14.95 38.24 31.89
CA THR A 174 15.56 37.83 33.16
C THR A 174 14.71 36.73 33.79
N ASP A 175 15.22 36.08 34.83
CA ASP A 175 14.46 35.09 35.61
C ASP A 175 13.21 35.70 36.27
N ARG A 176 13.19 37.03 36.46
CA ARG A 176 12.06 37.78 37.04
C ARG A 176 10.98 38.13 36.00
N GLY A 177 11.24 37.86 34.73
CA GLY A 177 10.42 38.28 33.60
C GLY A 177 11.15 39.27 32.68
N LEU A 178 10.40 40.01 31.87
CA LEU A 178 10.97 41.05 31.02
C LEU A 178 11.21 42.30 31.84
N VAL A 179 12.48 42.73 31.95
CA VAL A 179 12.87 43.91 32.71
C VAL A 179 13.19 45.04 31.75
N MET A 180 12.40 46.10 31.80
CA MET A 180 12.70 47.37 31.14
C MET A 180 13.35 48.31 32.15
N THR A 181 14.57 48.76 31.88
CA THR A 181 15.29 49.70 32.75
C THR A 181 15.15 51.13 32.22
N LEU A 182 14.63 51.99 33.07
CA LEU A 182 14.51 53.42 32.80
C LEU A 182 15.48 54.17 33.74
N GLY A 183 16.53 54.78 33.18
CA GLY A 183 17.50 55.55 33.98
C GLY A 183 16.96 56.89 34.47
N ASP A 184 17.81 57.66 35.14
CA ASP A 184 17.58 59.02 35.67
C ASP A 184 17.08 60.06 34.64
N VAL A 185 17.06 59.70 33.35
CA VAL A 185 16.47 60.50 32.27
C VAL A 185 14.96 60.72 32.51
N LEU A 186 14.34 59.88 33.35
CA LEU A 186 12.93 60.03 33.69
C LEU A 186 12.63 61.14 34.70
N PHE A 187 13.53 61.45 35.62
CA PHE A 187 13.21 62.31 36.76
C PHE A 187 14.11 63.54 36.83
N ALA A 188 13.61 64.66 37.32
CA ALA A 188 14.48 65.76 37.73
C ALA A 188 15.31 65.37 38.97
N THR A 189 16.52 65.93 39.10
CA THR A 189 17.43 65.64 40.21
C THR A 189 16.75 65.87 41.56
N GLY A 190 16.76 64.87 42.44
CA GLY A 190 16.12 64.93 43.75
C GLY A 190 14.58 64.96 43.75
N LYS A 191 13.93 64.79 42.59
CA LYS A 191 12.47 64.81 42.45
C LYS A 191 11.92 63.47 41.98
N ALA A 192 10.60 63.31 42.17
CA ALA A 192 9.80 62.21 41.65
C ALA A 192 8.96 62.61 40.42
N ASP A 193 9.06 63.86 39.97
CA ASP A 193 8.33 64.35 38.79
C ASP A 193 8.93 63.78 37.50
N LEU A 194 8.07 63.20 36.65
CA LEU A 194 8.44 62.67 35.34
C LEU A 194 8.75 63.81 34.37
N LYS A 195 9.91 63.74 33.69
CA LYS A 195 10.31 64.64 32.60
C LYS A 195 9.48 64.38 31.35
N ALA A 196 9.37 65.38 30.47
CA ALA A 196 8.62 65.27 29.22
C ALA A 196 9.08 64.10 28.32
N GLY A 197 10.39 63.82 28.25
CA GLY A 197 10.96 62.68 27.49
C GLY A 197 10.64 61.29 28.06
N SER A 198 10.08 61.21 29.27
CA SER A 198 9.64 59.97 29.91
C SER A 198 8.38 59.40 29.27
N ALA A 199 7.52 60.29 28.78
CA ALA A 199 6.21 59.93 28.26
C ALA A 199 6.33 58.99 27.05
N GLU A 200 7.30 59.20 26.16
CA GLU A 200 7.48 58.36 24.97
C GLU A 200 7.77 56.89 25.35
N ARG A 201 8.72 56.65 26.25
CA ARG A 201 9.09 55.29 26.69
C ARG A 201 7.97 54.62 27.48
N LEU A 202 7.30 55.39 28.34
CA LEU A 202 6.16 54.87 29.10
C LEU A 202 4.94 54.60 28.20
N ASN A 203 4.73 55.38 27.14
CA ASN A 203 3.69 55.11 26.15
C ASN A 203 3.94 53.81 25.37
N LYS A 204 5.19 53.50 25.04
CA LYS A 204 5.54 52.19 24.44
C LYS A 204 5.18 51.04 25.38
N LEU A 205 5.45 51.19 26.68
CA LEU A 205 5.03 50.22 27.69
C LEU A 205 3.50 50.11 27.78
N VAL A 206 2.77 51.23 27.77
CA VAL A 206 1.29 51.22 27.75
C VAL A 206 0.76 50.46 26.54
N ALA A 207 1.29 50.74 25.34
CA ALA A 207 0.91 50.04 24.12
C ALA A 207 1.18 48.53 24.22
N PHE A 208 2.33 48.13 24.76
CA PHE A 208 2.65 46.73 25.01
C PHE A 208 1.69 46.07 26.00
N LEU A 209 1.37 46.71 27.13
CA LEU A 209 0.42 46.19 28.12
C LEU A 209 -1.02 46.15 27.61
N GLY A 210 -1.36 46.98 26.62
CA GLY A 210 -2.61 46.91 25.87
C GLY A 210 -2.66 45.69 24.94
N LYS A 211 -1.56 45.35 24.26
CA LYS A 211 -1.46 44.15 23.41
C LYS A 211 -1.49 42.85 24.23
N TYR A 212 -0.94 42.86 25.44
CA TYR A 212 -0.87 41.68 26.33
C TYR A 212 -1.64 41.90 27.63
N PRO A 213 -2.98 41.74 27.63
CA PRO A 213 -3.83 42.01 28.80
C PRO A 213 -3.53 41.13 30.02
N ASP A 214 -2.98 39.92 29.81
CA ASP A 214 -2.68 38.97 30.88
C ASP A 214 -1.39 39.26 31.64
N ARG A 215 -0.56 40.19 31.15
CA ARG A 215 0.71 40.53 31.81
C ARG A 215 0.50 41.51 32.97
N THR A 216 1.22 41.29 34.06
CA THR A 216 1.28 42.20 35.21
C THR A 216 2.66 42.85 35.29
N VAL A 217 2.75 43.96 36.02
CA VAL A 217 3.95 44.79 36.10
C VAL A 217 4.26 45.16 37.54
N VAL A 218 5.53 45.01 37.90
CA VAL A 218 6.10 45.51 39.16
C VAL A 218 7.09 46.62 38.82
N ILE A 219 6.86 47.80 39.36
CA ILE A 219 7.73 48.97 39.19
C ILE A 219 8.63 49.06 40.42
N GLU A 220 9.94 48.97 40.21
CA GLU A 220 10.95 49.02 41.26
C GLU A 220 11.79 50.29 41.15
N GLY A 221 11.71 51.15 42.17
CA GLY A 221 12.51 52.36 42.24
C GLY A 221 13.86 52.11 42.93
N HIS A 222 14.93 52.66 42.38
CA HIS A 222 16.28 52.59 42.97
C HIS A 222 16.92 53.98 43.07
N THR A 223 17.75 54.18 44.08
CA THR A 223 18.58 55.38 44.27
C THR A 223 20.06 55.02 44.24
N ASP A 224 20.91 56.05 44.15
CA ASP A 224 22.33 55.90 44.50
C ASP A 224 22.51 55.96 46.03
N SER A 225 23.76 55.84 46.48
CA SER A 225 24.11 55.87 47.91
C SER A 225 24.21 57.26 48.53
N THR A 226 23.70 58.31 47.86
CA THR A 226 23.77 59.69 48.36
C THR A 226 22.57 59.97 49.24
N GLY A 227 22.80 60.33 50.51
CA GLY A 227 21.75 60.62 51.48
C GLY A 227 21.61 59.52 52.53
N SER A 228 20.56 59.59 53.35
CA SER A 228 20.26 58.53 54.32
C SER A 228 19.39 57.45 53.71
N GLU A 229 19.55 56.21 54.18
CA GLU A 229 18.75 55.06 53.76
C GLU A 229 17.24 55.36 53.79
N ALA A 230 16.73 55.97 54.87
CA ALA A 230 15.32 56.35 54.99
C ALA A 230 14.86 57.37 53.93
N THR A 231 15.75 58.29 53.53
CA THR A 231 15.47 59.27 52.47
C THR A 231 15.44 58.58 51.11
N ASN A 232 16.39 57.67 50.87
CA ASN A 232 16.52 56.91 49.64
C ASN A 232 15.37 55.92 49.43
N GLN A 233 14.92 55.27 50.51
CA GLN A 233 13.73 54.42 50.49
C GLN A 233 12.47 55.21 50.14
N ARG A 234 12.29 56.40 50.74
CA ARG A 234 11.13 57.26 50.43
C ARG A 234 11.16 57.76 48.98
N LEU A 235 12.32 58.22 48.52
CA LEU A 235 12.49 58.75 47.16
C LEU A 235 12.27 57.68 46.09
N SER A 236 12.81 56.47 46.29
CA SER A 236 12.59 55.35 45.37
C SER A 236 11.12 54.94 45.31
N GLN A 237 10.42 54.87 46.44
CA GLN A 237 8.99 54.57 46.49
C GLN A 237 8.16 55.62 45.72
N GLN A 238 8.42 56.91 45.98
CA GLN A 238 7.72 58.00 45.28
C GLN A 238 7.93 57.97 43.76
N ARG A 239 9.14 57.64 43.30
CA ARG A 239 9.44 57.48 41.87
C ARG A 239 8.70 56.30 41.25
N ALA A 240 8.65 55.16 41.94
CA ALA A 240 7.89 53.99 41.48
C ALA A 240 6.38 54.30 41.41
N GLU A 241 5.86 55.03 42.40
CA GLU A 241 4.46 55.48 42.44
C GLU A 241 4.13 56.48 41.33
N ALA A 242 5.04 57.39 40.99
CA ALA A 242 4.84 58.34 39.89
C ALA A 242 4.68 57.61 38.54
N VAL A 243 5.50 56.59 38.28
CA VAL A 243 5.38 55.74 37.09
C VAL A 243 4.08 54.94 37.13
N ARG A 244 3.70 54.39 38.28
CA ARG A 244 2.42 53.68 38.45
C ARG A 244 1.25 54.60 38.13
N ALA A 245 1.21 55.80 38.72
CA ALA A 245 0.16 56.79 38.49
C ALA A 245 0.05 57.16 37.00
N TYR A 246 1.19 57.29 36.31
CA TYR A 246 1.22 57.49 34.87
C TYR A 246 0.54 56.33 34.12
N LEU A 247 0.93 55.06 34.37
CA LEU A 247 0.32 53.91 33.70
C LEU A 247 -1.19 53.81 33.95
N LEU A 248 -1.64 54.08 35.19
CA LEU A 248 -3.07 54.10 35.51
C LEU A 248 -3.80 55.22 34.76
N SER A 249 -3.19 56.41 34.63
CA SER A 249 -3.76 57.54 33.88
C SER A 249 -3.91 57.23 32.38
N GLN A 250 -3.08 56.32 31.85
CA GLN A 250 -3.14 55.85 30.47
C GLN A 250 -4.08 54.63 30.29
N GLY A 251 -4.82 54.23 31.33
CA GLY A 251 -5.83 53.18 31.24
C GLY A 251 -5.35 51.78 31.61
N VAL A 252 -4.13 51.61 32.13
CA VAL A 252 -3.69 50.30 32.64
C VAL A 252 -4.41 49.99 33.97
N ALA A 253 -5.06 48.83 34.05
CA ALA A 253 -5.83 48.44 35.22
C ALA A 253 -4.97 48.37 36.49
N ALA A 254 -5.49 48.91 37.61
CA ALA A 254 -4.73 49.06 38.85
C ALA A 254 -4.26 47.73 39.46
N ASN A 255 -5.00 46.64 39.25
CA ASN A 255 -4.64 45.29 39.69
C ASN A 255 -3.46 44.70 38.92
N ARG A 256 -3.08 45.28 37.77
CA ARG A 256 -1.95 44.84 36.95
C ARG A 256 -0.65 45.56 37.29
N VAL A 257 -0.67 46.60 38.13
CA VAL A 257 0.49 47.47 38.37
C VAL A 257 0.75 47.63 39.86
N SER A 258 1.92 47.18 40.31
CA SER A 258 2.45 47.40 41.66
C SER A 258 3.70 48.27 41.64
N ALA A 259 3.97 48.99 42.73
CA ALA A 259 5.10 49.91 42.87
C ALA A 259 5.81 49.68 44.20
N VAL A 260 7.13 49.51 44.15
CA VAL A 260 7.97 49.20 45.31
C VAL A 260 9.28 49.98 45.24
N GLY A 261 9.59 50.76 46.28
CA GLY A 261 10.90 51.37 46.48
C GLY A 261 11.91 50.36 47.02
N LYS A 262 13.10 50.32 46.44
CA LYS A 262 14.22 49.47 46.89
C LYS A 262 15.37 50.28 47.53
N GLY A 263 15.25 51.61 47.56
CA GLY A 263 16.30 52.50 48.05
C GLY A 263 17.63 52.27 47.32
N GLU A 264 18.72 52.32 48.08
CA GLU A 264 20.09 52.10 47.60
C GLU A 264 20.58 50.65 47.72
N SER A 265 19.71 49.75 48.21
CA SER A 265 20.08 48.37 48.63
C SER A 265 20.52 47.43 47.51
N LEU A 266 20.19 47.75 46.25
CA LEU A 266 20.47 46.93 45.06
C LEU A 266 21.19 47.76 43.97
N PRO A 267 22.47 48.13 44.20
CA PRO A 267 23.26 48.85 43.20
C PRO A 267 23.63 47.93 42.03
N VAL A 268 23.60 48.47 40.82
CA VAL A 268 24.04 47.80 39.58
C VAL A 268 25.41 48.27 39.10
N ALA A 269 25.91 49.35 39.71
CA ALA A 269 27.21 49.95 39.41
C ALA A 269 27.84 50.54 40.67
N ASP A 270 29.14 50.87 40.58
CA ASP A 270 29.91 51.42 41.69
C ASP A 270 29.43 52.82 42.11
N ASN A 271 28.97 52.95 43.35
CA ASN A 271 28.52 54.22 43.92
C ASN A 271 29.67 55.22 44.18
N ALA A 272 30.93 54.80 44.14
CA ALA A 272 32.05 55.73 44.30
C ALA A 272 32.19 56.69 43.10
N THR A 273 31.80 56.26 41.90
CA THR A 273 31.91 57.08 40.68
C THR A 273 30.61 57.82 40.36
N ALA A 274 30.72 59.02 39.77
CA ALA A 274 29.54 59.77 39.32
C ALA A 274 28.74 58.98 38.26
N ALA A 275 29.43 58.27 37.36
CA ALA A 275 28.82 57.43 36.34
C ALA A 275 28.07 56.22 36.93
N GLY A 276 28.61 55.56 37.96
CA GLY A 276 27.91 54.45 38.60
C GLY A 276 26.72 54.89 39.44
N ARG A 277 26.82 56.02 40.17
CA ARG A 277 25.65 56.64 40.82
C ARG A 277 24.53 56.96 39.83
N GLN A 278 24.88 57.49 38.66
CA GLN A 278 23.93 57.75 37.58
C GLN A 278 23.18 56.48 37.13
N GLN A 279 23.85 55.33 37.05
CA GLN A 279 23.24 54.05 36.68
C GLN A 279 22.38 53.47 37.81
N ASN A 280 22.74 53.70 39.07
CA ASN A 280 21.96 53.25 40.23
C ASN A 280 20.66 54.05 40.41
N ARG A 281 20.61 55.31 39.97
CA ARG A 281 19.37 56.09 39.87
C ARG A 281 18.53 55.63 38.68
N ARG A 282 17.73 54.59 38.90
CA ARG A 282 16.90 53.93 37.87
C ARG A 282 15.55 53.50 38.41
N VAL A 283 14.63 53.26 37.49
CA VAL A 283 13.41 52.51 37.73
C VAL A 283 13.45 51.27 36.85
N GLU A 284 13.33 50.10 37.45
CA GLU A 284 13.14 48.85 36.73
C GLU A 284 11.65 48.52 36.66
N ILE A 285 11.20 48.15 35.47
CA ILE A 285 9.84 47.72 35.25
C ILE A 285 9.90 46.24 34.90
N VAL A 286 9.45 45.40 35.83
CA VAL A 286 9.45 43.95 35.72
C VAL A 286 8.07 43.52 35.22
N ILE A 287 8.02 43.01 34.01
CA ILE A 287 6.82 42.52 33.36
C ILE A 287 6.78 41.01 33.51
N SER A 288 5.68 40.48 34.04
CA SER A 288 5.54 39.04 34.27
C SER A 288 5.69 38.25 32.97
N ASN A 289 6.40 37.13 33.05
CA ASN A 289 6.30 36.11 32.01
C ASN A 289 4.89 35.54 32.02
N VAL A 290 4.33 35.29 30.85
CA VAL A 290 3.17 34.43 30.71
C VAL A 290 3.71 33.01 30.80
N LEU A 291 4.12 32.56 32.00
CA LEU A 291 4.50 31.16 32.18
C LEU A 291 3.23 30.32 32.21
N SER A 292 2.95 29.75 31.03
CA SER A 292 2.50 28.38 30.77
C SER A 292 1.44 27.81 31.71
N ARG A 293 0.19 27.71 31.21
CA ARG A 293 -0.62 26.52 31.51
C ARG A 293 -0.08 25.35 30.70
#